data_AF-A0A7W1ELW2-F1
#
_entry.id   AF-A0A7W1ELW2-F1
#
_cell.length_a   1.000
_cell.length_b   1.000
_cell.length_c   1.000
_cell.angle_alpha   90.00
_cell.angle_beta   90.00
_cell.angle_gamma   90.00
#
_symmetry.space_group_name_H-M   'P 1'
#
loop_
_entity.id
_entity.type
_entity.pdbx_description
1 polymer ?
#
loop_
_entity_poly.entity_id
_entity_poly.type
_entity_poly.pdbx_seq_one_letter_code
_entity_poly.pdbx_strand_id
1 'polypeptide(L)'
;MNPVGTLDVAGRATHGYTLVPKSKANAPFATAAVWIDDSDATIRQFEVTETSGVKRTVRLTSFQPNAKVDPRAFVFTVPAGARVVER
;
A
#
# COMPACT_ATOMS: atom_id res chain seq x y z
N MET A 1 10.11 3.47 14.04
CA MET A 1 8.95 2.62 13.71
C MET A 1 8.72 1.72 14.89
N ASN A 2 7.49 1.65 15.40
CA ASN A 2 7.17 0.74 16.50
C ASN A 2 6.66 -0.58 15.89
N PRO A 3 7.11 -1.75 16.36
CA PRO A 3 6.61 -3.01 15.86
C PRO A 3 5.12 -3.16 16.16
N VAL A 4 4.36 -3.69 15.19
CA VAL A 4 2.92 -4.02 15.32
C VAL A 4 2.72 -5.52 15.54
N GLY A 5 3.78 -6.31 15.40
CA GLY A 5 3.78 -7.75 15.53
C GLY A 5 4.10 -8.45 14.20
N THR A 6 3.96 -9.76 14.19
CA THR A 6 4.15 -10.59 13.01
C THR A 6 2.81 -10.95 12.37
N LEU A 7 2.83 -11.26 11.07
CA LEU A 7 1.64 -11.72 10.34
C LEU A 7 2.07 -12.67 9.21
N ASP A 8 1.34 -13.75 9.00
CA ASP A 8 1.41 -14.50 7.74
C ASP A 8 0.49 -13.84 6.70
N VAL A 9 1.07 -13.42 5.58
CA VAL A 9 0.34 -12.80 4.48
C VAL A 9 0.53 -13.65 3.23
N ALA A 10 -0.51 -14.41 2.89
CA ALA A 10 -0.51 -15.31 1.72
C ALA A 10 0.67 -16.32 1.74
N GLY A 11 0.94 -16.92 2.91
CA GLY A 11 2.02 -17.90 3.10
C GLY A 11 3.41 -17.27 3.22
N ARG A 12 3.47 -15.97 3.48
CA ARG A 12 4.72 -15.22 3.69
C ARG A 12 4.73 -14.67 5.11
N ALA A 13 5.71 -15.10 5.90
CA ALA A 13 5.97 -14.50 7.21
C ALA A 13 6.44 -13.04 7.04
N THR A 14 5.91 -12.16 7.89
CA THR A 14 6.21 -10.73 7.85
C THR A 14 6.36 -10.13 9.23
N HIS A 15 7.11 -9.03 9.31
CA HIS A 15 7.15 -8.13 10.46
C HIS A 15 6.45 -6.80 10.17
N GLY A 16 5.56 -6.40 11.07
CA GLY A 16 4.74 -5.20 11.01
C GLY A 16 5.37 -4.00 11.70
N TYR A 17 5.27 -2.83 11.08
CA TYR A 17 5.80 -1.58 11.62
C TYR A 17 4.80 -0.43 11.49
N THR A 18 4.63 0.35 12.56
CA THR A 18 3.82 1.57 12.56
C THR A 18 4.61 2.76 12.04
N LEU A 19 3.99 3.47 11.11
CA LEU A 19 4.36 4.77 10.59
C LEU A 19 3.44 5.84 11.19
N VAL A 20 4.04 6.86 11.80
CA VAL A 20 3.34 8.06 12.26
C VAL A 20 3.92 9.25 11.50
N PRO A 21 3.11 10.07 10.84
CA PRO A 21 3.60 11.27 10.17
C PRO A 21 4.33 12.18 11.15
N LYS A 22 5.50 12.69 10.74
CA LYS A 22 6.26 13.66 11.56
C LYS A 22 5.52 15.00 11.70
N SER A 23 4.76 15.39 10.67
CA SER A 23 3.86 16.55 10.69
C SER A 23 2.45 16.12 10.32
N LYS A 24 1.46 16.54 11.10
CA LYS A 24 0.05 16.17 10.91
C LYS A 24 -0.70 17.11 9.96
N ALA A 25 -0.22 18.34 9.75
CA ALA A 25 -0.96 19.38 9.03
C ALA A 25 -1.29 18.99 7.58
N ASN A 26 -0.43 18.19 6.93
CA ASN A 26 -0.56 17.81 5.53
C ASN A 26 -0.58 16.29 5.33
N ALA A 27 -0.71 15.50 6.40
CA ALA A 27 -0.68 14.05 6.28
C ALA A 27 -2.05 13.52 5.84
N PRO A 28 -2.13 12.70 4.78
CA PRO A 28 -3.39 12.10 4.33
C PRO A 28 -3.89 10.98 5.26
N PHE A 29 -3.20 10.70 6.36
CA PHE A 29 -3.54 9.68 7.35
C PHE A 29 -3.01 10.05 8.74
N ALA A 30 -3.59 9.46 9.77
CA ALA A 30 -3.15 9.59 11.16
C ALA A 30 -2.04 8.59 11.50
N THR A 31 -2.21 7.33 11.09
CA THR A 31 -1.21 6.26 11.24
C THR A 31 -1.27 5.32 10.04
N ALA A 32 -0.17 4.62 9.80
CA ALA A 32 -0.15 3.47 8.90
C ALA A 32 0.62 2.32 9.56
N ALA A 33 0.29 1.09 9.19
CA ALA A 33 1.09 -0.09 9.48
C ALA A 33 1.50 -0.75 8.18
N VAL A 34 2.75 -1.21 8.07
CA VAL A 34 3.27 -1.95 6.92
C VAL A 34 3.84 -3.27 7.40
N TRP A 35 3.50 -4.36 6.71
CA TRP A 35 4.05 -5.69 6.94
C TRP A 35 5.04 -6.02 5.84
N ILE A 36 6.30 -6.22 6.26
CA ILE A 36 7.47 -6.44 5.40
C ILE A 36 7.84 -7.91 5.50
N ASP A 37 8.01 -8.55 4.34
CA ASP A 37 8.40 -9.94 4.19
C ASP A 37 9.81 -10.21 4.73
N ASP A 38 9.94 -11.26 5.53
CA ASP A 38 11.19 -11.60 6.20
C ASP A 38 12.27 -12.12 5.23
N SER A 39 11.86 -12.66 4.08
CA SER A 39 12.76 -13.30 3.13
C SER A 39 13.28 -12.36 2.06
N ASP A 40 12.49 -11.37 1.63
CA ASP A 40 12.83 -10.49 0.51
C ASP A 40 12.59 -8.99 0.75
N ALA A 41 12.21 -8.61 1.98
CA ALA A 41 11.95 -7.23 2.40
C ALA A 41 10.89 -6.48 1.58
N THR A 42 10.03 -7.20 0.84
CA THR A 42 8.91 -6.57 0.11
C THR A 42 7.70 -6.37 1.01
N ILE A 43 6.88 -5.35 0.73
CA ILE A 43 5.63 -5.12 1.46
C ILE A 43 4.60 -6.15 1.02
N ARG A 44 3.88 -6.76 1.96
CA ARG A 44 2.80 -7.73 1.68
C ARG A 44 1.42 -7.23 2.09
N GLN A 45 1.34 -6.41 3.12
CA GLN A 45 0.11 -5.77 3.56
C GLN A 45 0.44 -4.37 4.06
N PHE A 46 -0.51 -3.45 3.88
CA PHE A 46 -0.49 -2.19 4.60
C PHE A 46 -1.89 -1.83 5.07
N GLU A 47 -1.90 -1.08 6.17
CA GLU A 47 -3.10 -0.56 6.78
C GLU A 47 -2.91 0.94 6.97
N VAL A 48 -3.96 1.72 6.69
CA VAL A 48 -3.97 3.16 6.88
C VAL A 48 -5.18 3.52 7.73
N THR A 49 -4.95 4.27 8.80
CA THR A 49 -6.01 4.92 9.57
C THR A 49 -6.06 6.38 9.17
N GLU A 50 -7.15 6.79 8.52
CA GLU A 50 -7.42 8.18 8.17
C GLU A 50 -7.63 9.05 9.42
N THR A 51 -7.56 10.37 9.26
CA THR A 51 -7.91 11.34 10.31
C THR A 51 -9.36 11.20 10.78
N SER A 52 -10.25 10.72 9.91
CA SER A 52 -11.65 10.39 10.22
C SER A 52 -11.79 9.16 11.14
N GLY A 53 -10.72 8.39 11.34
CA GLY A 53 -10.73 7.09 12.02
C GLY A 53 -11.03 5.90 11.10
N VAL A 54 -11.35 6.15 9.82
CA VAL A 54 -11.56 5.07 8.85
C VAL A 54 -10.27 4.29 8.65
N LYS A 55 -10.35 2.97 8.81
CA LYS A 55 -9.23 2.04 8.62
C LYS A 55 -9.38 1.31 7.29
N ARG A 56 -8.39 1.45 6.41
CA ARG A 56 -8.30 0.70 5.16
C ARG A 56 -7.16 -0.28 5.24
N THR A 57 -7.43 -1.51 4.85
CA THR A 57 -6.42 -2.59 4.75
C THR A 57 -6.27 -3.00 3.30
N VAL A 58 -5.04 -3.07 2.82
CA VAL A 58 -4.70 -3.56 1.47
C VAL A 58 -3.73 -4.71 1.62
N ARG A 59 -4.08 -5.85 1.04
CA ARG A 59 -3.27 -7.08 1.04
C ARG A 59 -2.86 -7.44 -0.38
N LEU A 60 -1.57 -7.63 -0.59
CA LEU A 60 -1.01 -8.14 -1.84
C LEU A 60 -1.15 -9.67 -1.83
N THR A 61 -2.10 -10.18 -2.62
CA THR A 61 -2.37 -11.63 -2.72
C THR A 61 -1.49 -12.32 -3.77
N SER A 62 -0.98 -11.57 -4.73
CA SER A 62 -0.01 -12.00 -5.73
C SER A 62 0.90 -10.82 -6.07
N PHE A 63 2.21 -11.08 -6.15
CA PHE A 63 3.20 -10.05 -6.42
C PHE A 63 4.46 -10.67 -7.04
N GLN A 64 4.96 -10.05 -8.10
CA GLN A 64 6.22 -10.40 -8.73
C GLN A 64 7.14 -9.17 -8.74
N PRO A 65 8.24 -9.15 -7.96
CA PRO A 65 9.20 -8.06 -8.03
C PRO A 65 9.99 -8.13 -9.34
N ASN A 66 10.48 -6.96 -9.80
CA ASN A 66 11.40 -6.83 -10.93
C ASN A 66 10.89 -7.42 -12.27
N ALA A 67 9.57 -7.57 -12.43
CA ALA A 67 9.00 -7.96 -13.71
C ALA A 67 9.27 -6.87 -14.77
N LYS A 68 9.57 -7.28 -16.01
CA LYS A 68 9.58 -6.36 -17.14
C LYS A 68 8.13 -5.98 -17.47
N VAL A 69 7.85 -4.68 -17.53
CA VAL A 69 6.52 -4.15 -17.86
C VAL A 69 6.62 -3.39 -19.18
N ASP A 70 5.73 -3.70 -20.13
CA ASP A 70 5.63 -2.94 -21.38
C ASP A 70 5.17 -1.50 -21.08
N PRO A 71 5.82 -0.45 -21.61
CA PRO A 71 5.38 0.93 -21.45
C PRO A 71 3.90 1.18 -21.78
N ARG A 72 3.30 0.39 -22.69
CA ARG A 72 1.87 0.46 -23.04
C ARG A 72 0.94 0.11 -21.88
N ALA A 73 1.41 -0.61 -20.86
CA ALA A 73 0.62 -0.87 -19.65
C ALA A 73 0.29 0.41 -18.86
N PHE A 74 1.02 1.50 -19.11
CA PHE A 74 0.81 2.81 -18.48
C PHE A 74 0.02 3.78 -19.36
N VAL A 75 -0.53 3.31 -20.49
CA VAL A 75 -1.38 4.09 -21.39
C VAL A 75 -2.76 3.46 -21.41
N PHE A 76 -3.81 4.28 -21.35
CA PHE A 76 -5.19 3.82 -21.51
C PHE A 76 -5.85 4.52 -22.70
N THR A 77 -6.72 3.79 -23.39
CA THR A 77 -7.63 4.37 -24.37
C THR A 77 -8.86 4.87 -23.63
N VAL A 78 -9.17 6.16 -23.80
CA VAL A 78 -10.38 6.75 -23.21
C VAL A 78 -11.61 6.02 -23.78
N PRO A 79 -12.48 5.41 -22.95
CA PRO A 79 -13.69 4.77 -23.43
C PRO A 79 -14.60 5.78 -24.15
N ALA A 80 -15.30 5.35 -25.19
CA ALA A 80 -16.22 6.22 -25.92
C ALA A 80 -17.28 6.81 -24.98
N GLY A 81 -17.47 8.13 -25.04
CA GLY A 81 -18.42 8.85 -24.18
C GLY A 81 -17.94 9.09 -22.74
N ALA A 82 -16.74 8.66 -22.35
CA ALA A 82 -16.19 8.99 -21.04
C ALA A 82 -15.88 10.50 -20.95
N ARG A 83 -16.38 11.14 -19.88
CA ARG A 83 -16.00 12.52 -19.56
C ARG A 83 -14.64 12.54 -18.89
N VAL A 84 -13.69 13.23 -19.49
CA VAL A 84 -12.39 13.52 -18.87
C VAL A 84 -12.55 14.70 -17.91
N VAL A 85 -12.05 14.55 -16.68
CA VAL A 85 -12.03 15.59 -15.65
C VAL A 85 -10.60 15.74 -15.16
N GLU A 86 -10.04 16.93 -15.31
CA GLU A 86 -8.74 17.30 -14.74
C GLU A 86 -8.97 18.14 -13.48
N ARG A 87 -8.12 17.95 -12.45
CA ARG A 87 -8.20 18.61 -11.15
C ARG A 87 -6.87 19.26 -10.80
#